data_AF-A0A7K2QES6-F1
#
_entry.id   AF-A0A7K2QES6-F1
#
_cell.length_a   1.000
_cell.length_b   1.000
_cell.length_c   1.000
_cell.angle_alpha   90.00
_cell.angle_beta   90.00
_cell.angle_gamma   90.00
#
_symmetry.space_group_name_H-M   'P 1'
#
loop_
_entity.id
_entity.type
_entity.pdbx_description
1 polymer ?
#
loop_
_entity_poly.entity_id
_entity_poly.type
_entity_poly.pdbx_seq_one_letter_code
_entity_poly.pdbx_strand_id
1 'polypeptide(L)'
;LLTARCSAVPGLRRRIHDVLLPVGAAAWASDADFDPARHVFLVRTPDPEAAAGPLMARPLDRDLPPWEAHVLAGPDPHSFAVLFKFHHALADGLGALALAAMLFDEGPPARGPARGPA
;
A
#
# COMPACT_ATOMS: atom_id res chain seq x y z
N LEU A 1 6.45 9.56 8.42
CA LEU A 1 5.45 8.85 9.25
C LEU A 1 5.02 7.53 8.61
N LEU A 2 4.38 7.54 7.43
CA LEU A 2 3.89 6.31 6.78
C LEU A 2 4.98 5.24 6.58
N THR A 3 6.15 5.63 6.04
CA THR A 3 7.33 4.75 5.89
C THR A 3 7.71 4.06 7.21
N ALA A 4 7.73 4.79 8.33
CA ALA A 4 8.06 4.24 9.64
C ALA A 4 7.00 3.24 10.14
N ARG A 5 5.72 3.47 9.85
CA ARG A 5 4.65 2.50 10.14
C ARG A 5 4.78 1.25 9.28
N CYS A 6 5.08 1.41 7.99
CA CYS A 6 5.33 0.28 7.10
C CYS A 6 6.51 -0.58 7.59
N SER A 7 7.56 0.04 8.14
CA SER A 7 8.67 -0.68 8.79
C SER A 7 8.18 -1.58 9.93
N ALA A 8 7.16 -1.17 10.69
CA ALA A 8 6.68 -1.90 11.86
C ALA A 8 5.76 -3.09 11.52
N VAL A 9 5.27 -3.22 10.28
CA VAL A 9 4.35 -4.29 9.86
C VAL A 9 5.12 -5.44 9.22
N PRO A 10 5.29 -6.60 9.90
CA PRO A 10 6.11 -7.70 9.36
C PRO A 10 5.60 -8.26 8.03
N GLY A 11 4.28 -8.25 7.82
CA GLY A 11 3.66 -8.72 6.59
C GLY A 11 4.11 -7.96 5.33
N LEU A 12 4.48 -6.68 5.46
CA LEU A 12 4.94 -5.85 4.35
C LEU A 12 6.37 -6.15 3.91
N ARG A 13 7.11 -6.93 4.68
CA ARG A 13 8.49 -7.34 4.34
C ARG A 13 8.53 -8.63 3.52
N ARG A 14 7.39 -9.30 3.32
CA ARG A 14 7.35 -10.60 2.65
C ARG A 14 7.54 -10.43 1.15
N ARG A 15 8.53 -11.12 0.58
CA ARG A 15 8.81 -11.19 -0.85
C ARG A 15 8.75 -12.64 -1.33
N ILE A 16 8.37 -12.82 -2.59
CA ILE A 16 8.44 -14.10 -3.30
C ILE A 16 9.81 -14.17 -3.96
N HIS A 17 10.58 -15.21 -3.67
CA HIS A 17 11.84 -15.47 -4.39
C HIS A 17 11.62 -16.40 -5.57
N ASP A 18 12.14 -16.01 -6.72
CA ASP A 18 12.29 -16.90 -7.86
C ASP A 18 13.43 -17.90 -7.57
N VAL A 19 13.14 -19.19 -7.69
CA VAL A 19 14.13 -20.24 -7.47
C VAL A 19 14.79 -20.57 -8.82
N LEU A 20 16.13 -20.53 -8.88
CA LEU A 20 16.93 -20.65 -10.11
C LEU A 20 16.71 -21.99 -10.87
N LEU A 21 16.12 -22.99 -10.22
CA LEU A 21 15.76 -24.27 -10.80
C LEU A 21 14.27 -24.53 -10.55
N PRO A 22 13.50 -25.03 -11.55
CA PRO A 22 12.06 -25.29 -11.43
C PRO A 22 11.73 -26.47 -10.48
N VAL A 23 12.66 -26.88 -9.63
CA VAL A 23 12.53 -28.00 -8.69
C VAL A 23 11.94 -27.55 -7.35
N GLY A 24 11.43 -26.32 -7.25
CA GLY A 24 10.75 -25.79 -6.07
C GLY A 24 9.61 -24.85 -6.43
N ALA A 25 8.56 -24.85 -5.61
CA ALA A 25 7.50 -23.85 -5.68
C ALA A 25 8.03 -22.48 -5.25
N ALA A 26 7.41 -21.41 -5.75
CA ALA A 26 7.69 -20.04 -5.31
C ALA A 26 7.59 -19.96 -3.77
N ALA A 27 8.64 -19.47 -3.12
CA ALA A 27 8.73 -19.45 -1.66
C ALA A 27 8.66 -18.02 -1.13
N TRP A 28 7.96 -17.85 -0.01
CA TRP A 28 7.94 -16.59 0.73
C TRP A 28 9.13 -16.51 1.67
N ALA A 29 9.83 -15.38 1.64
CA ALA A 29 10.81 -15.04 2.66
C ALA A 29 10.61 -13.58 3.11
N SER A 30 11.15 -13.25 4.28
CA SER A 30 11.28 -11.85 4.67
C SER A 30 12.45 -11.23 3.91
N ASP A 31 12.23 -10.08 3.31
CA ASP A 31 13.28 -9.25 2.76
C ASP A 31 14.12 -8.67 3.90
N ALA A 32 15.42 -9.00 3.91
CA ALA A 32 16.36 -8.55 4.93
C ALA A 32 16.76 -7.08 4.71
N ASP A 33 16.75 -6.62 3.46
CA ASP A 33 17.11 -5.26 3.05
C ASP A 33 15.87 -4.40 2.83
N PHE A 34 14.76 -4.76 3.50
CA PHE A 34 13.49 -4.08 3.35
C PHE A 34 13.60 -2.59 3.70
N ASP A 35 13.39 -1.76 2.69
CA ASP A 35 13.32 -0.31 2.82
C ASP A 35 11.93 0.19 2.37
N PRO A 36 11.05 0.61 3.30
CA PRO A 36 9.73 1.09 2.94
C PRO A 36 9.74 2.41 2.15
N ALA A 37 10.88 3.13 2.06
CA ALA A 37 10.99 4.28 1.17
C ALA A 37 10.93 3.88 -0.31
N ARG A 38 11.24 2.62 -0.66
CA ARG A 38 11.10 2.07 -2.02
C ARG A 38 9.65 1.73 -2.39
N HIS A 39 8.73 1.76 -1.43
CA HIS A 39 7.32 1.39 -1.62
C HIS A 39 6.35 2.55 -1.43
N VAL A 40 6.78 3.64 -0.80
CA VAL A 40 5.93 4.79 -0.47
C VAL A 40 6.26 5.96 -1.39
N PHE A 41 5.30 6.34 -2.23
CA PHE A 41 5.47 7.40 -3.22
C PHE A 41 4.58 8.59 -2.89
N LEU A 42 5.08 9.80 -3.09
CA LEU A 42 4.28 11.03 -3.04
C LEU A 42 3.96 11.47 -4.46
N VAL A 43 2.67 11.57 -4.78
CA VAL A 43 2.17 12.01 -6.08
C VAL A 43 1.36 13.28 -5.88
N ARG A 44 1.77 14.36 -6.55
CA ARG A 44 0.96 15.59 -6.62
C ARG A 44 0.04 15.48 -7.81
N THR A 45 -1.26 15.61 -7.58
CA THR A 45 -2.29 15.50 -8.63
C THR A 45 -3.44 16.45 -8.35
N PRO A 46 -4.03 17.11 -9.37
CA PRO A 46 -5.25 17.89 -9.17
C PRO A 46 -6.46 17.00 -8.85
N ASP A 47 -6.42 15.73 -9.24
CA ASP A 47 -7.49 14.76 -9.07
C ASP A 47 -6.90 13.41 -8.58
N PRO A 48 -6.99 13.12 -7.27
CA PRO A 48 -6.55 11.84 -6.71
C PRO A 48 -7.30 10.62 -7.26
N GLU A 49 -8.58 10.74 -7.58
CA GLU A 49 -9.39 9.61 -8.06
C GLU A 49 -8.98 9.22 -9.48
N ALA A 50 -8.85 10.22 -10.37
CA ALA A 50 -8.38 9.98 -11.73
C ALA A 50 -6.94 9.45 -11.79
N ALA A 51 -6.09 9.82 -10.83
CA ALA A 51 -4.70 9.33 -10.75
C ALA A 51 -4.62 7.85 -10.31
N ALA A 52 -5.62 7.33 -9.60
CA ALA A 52 -5.57 6.00 -9.02
C ALA A 52 -5.55 4.89 -10.09
N GLY A 53 -6.35 5.02 -11.14
CA GLY A 53 -6.45 4.03 -12.23
C GLY A 53 -5.10 3.75 -12.92
N PRO A 54 -4.41 4.77 -13.45
CA PRO A 54 -3.10 4.61 -14.07
C PRO A 54 -2.03 4.04 -13.12
N LEU A 55 -2.06 4.41 -11.84
CA LEU A 55 -1.14 3.84 -10.83
C LEU A 55 -1.45 2.36 -10.57
N MET A 56 -2.72 1.99 -10.52
CA MET A 56 -3.15 0.60 -10.37
C MET A 56 -2.77 -0.26 -11.58
N ALA A 57 -2.74 0.31 -12.78
CA ALA A 57 -2.38 -0.41 -14.01
C ALA A 57 -0.87 -0.75 -14.13
N ARG A 58 0.03 -0.03 -13.43
CA ARG A 58 1.48 -0.26 -13.51
C ARG A 58 1.88 -1.58 -12.83
N PRO A 59 2.65 -2.49 -13.43
CA PRO A 59 3.11 -3.68 -12.71
C PRO A 59 3.93 -3.32 -11.47
N LEU A 60 3.78 -4.11 -10.40
CA LEU A 60 4.65 -4.03 -9.23
C LEU A 60 6.04 -4.57 -9.58
N ASP A 61 7.08 -3.98 -8.99
CA ASP A 61 8.43 -4.52 -9.07
C ASP A 61 8.50 -5.89 -8.36
N ARG A 62 8.93 -6.92 -9.10
CA ARG A 62 9.02 -8.30 -8.59
C ARG A 62 10.25 -8.50 -7.71
N ASP A 63 11.23 -7.59 -7.78
CA ASP A 63 12.41 -7.61 -6.93
C ASP A 63 12.18 -7.06 -5.53
N LEU A 64 10.96 -6.58 -5.27
CA LEU A 64 10.51 -6.01 -4.02
C LEU A 64 9.36 -6.82 -3.39
N PRO A 65 9.11 -6.69 -2.08
CA PRO A 65 7.84 -7.10 -1.48
C PRO A 65 6.66 -6.55 -2.30
N PRO A 66 5.66 -7.37 -2.69
CA PRO A 66 4.79 -7.03 -3.81
C PRO A 66 3.61 -6.15 -3.37
N TRP A 67 3.92 -4.93 -2.98
CA TRP A 67 2.98 -3.88 -2.60
C TRP A 67 3.58 -2.48 -2.79
N GLU A 68 2.71 -1.50 -2.93
CA GLU A 68 3.04 -0.07 -2.98
C GLU A 68 1.99 0.75 -2.24
N ALA A 69 2.39 1.93 -1.75
CA ALA A 69 1.49 2.96 -1.24
C ALA A 69 1.78 4.30 -1.93
N HIS A 70 0.75 4.91 -2.51
CA HIS A 70 0.86 6.21 -3.17
C HIS A 70 0.06 7.24 -2.37
N VAL A 71 0.75 8.21 -1.79
CA VAL A 71 0.14 9.38 -1.15
C VAL A 71 -0.20 10.38 -2.25
N LEU A 72 -1.49 10.55 -2.51
CA LEU A 72 -2.03 11.42 -3.56
C LEU A 72 -2.42 12.76 -2.92
N ALA A 73 -1.54 13.75 -3.08
CA ALA A 73 -1.73 15.10 -2.55
C ALA A 73 -2.46 15.96 -3.59
N GLY A 74 -3.68 16.38 -3.22
CA GLY A 74 -4.54 17.26 -3.99
C GLY A 74 -4.19 18.75 -3.88
N PRO A 75 -5.03 19.64 -4.44
CA PRO A 75 -4.90 21.09 -4.26
C PRO A 75 -5.28 21.56 -2.85
N ASP A 76 -6.12 20.81 -2.12
CA ASP A 76 -6.43 21.10 -0.71
C ASP A 76 -5.24 20.71 0.18
N PRO A 77 -4.59 21.66 0.88
CA PRO A 77 -3.43 21.38 1.72
C PRO A 77 -3.76 20.59 2.99
N HIS A 78 -5.04 20.41 3.32
CA HIS A 78 -5.49 19.71 4.53
C HIS A 78 -5.98 18.29 4.27
N SER A 79 -6.06 17.86 3.02
CA SER A 79 -6.51 16.51 2.67
C SER A 79 -5.61 15.84 1.64
N PHE A 80 -5.60 14.51 1.69
CA PHE A 80 -4.89 13.65 0.76
C PHE A 80 -5.59 12.29 0.72
N ALA A 81 -5.37 11.54 -0.36
CA ALA A 81 -5.75 10.14 -0.43
C ALA A 81 -4.50 9.25 -0.34
N VAL A 82 -4.67 8.02 0.11
CA VAL A 82 -3.63 6.99 0.03
C VAL A 82 -4.17 5.84 -0.79
N LEU A 83 -3.51 5.56 -1.92
CA LEU A 83 -3.77 4.36 -2.71
C LEU A 83 -2.83 3.27 -2.23
N PHE A 84 -3.39 2.22 -1.62
CA PHE A 84 -2.66 0.98 -1.38
C PHE A 84 -2.87 0.02 -2.53
N LYS A 85 -1.78 -0.62 -2.92
CA LYS A 85 -1.76 -1.63 -3.96
C LYS A 85 -1.04 -2.86 -3.44
N PHE A 86 -1.72 -4.00 -3.49
CA PHE A 86 -1.18 -5.27 -3.05
C PHE A 86 -1.31 -6.30 -4.17
N HIS A 87 -0.28 -7.10 -4.37
CA HIS A 87 -0.41 -8.29 -5.21
C HIS A 87 -1.23 -9.35 -4.47
N HIS A 88 -2.15 -10.02 -5.16
CA HIS A 88 -3.03 -11.04 -4.54
C HIS A 88 -2.29 -12.19 -3.86
N ALA A 89 -1.08 -12.51 -4.31
CA ALA A 89 -0.25 -13.52 -3.65
C ALA A 89 0.11 -13.12 -2.21
N LEU A 90 0.30 -11.82 -1.94
CA LEU A 90 0.67 -11.32 -0.61
C LEU A 90 -0.52 -11.30 0.36
N ALA A 91 -1.67 -10.88 -0.15
CA ALA A 91 -2.91 -10.78 0.60
C ALA A 91 -4.13 -10.89 -0.31
N ASP A 92 -5.12 -11.64 0.16
CA ASP A 92 -6.48 -11.55 -0.38
C ASP A 92 -7.14 -10.21 0.05
N GLY A 93 -8.40 -9.99 -0.35
CA GLY A 93 -9.08 -8.72 -0.06
C GLY A 93 -9.15 -8.38 1.43
N LEU A 94 -9.41 -9.38 2.29
CA LEU A 94 -9.47 -9.18 3.75
C LEU A 94 -8.09 -8.96 4.35
N GLY A 95 -7.10 -9.73 3.90
CA GLY A 95 -5.71 -9.57 4.32
C GLY A 95 -5.15 -8.20 3.93
N ALA A 96 -5.50 -7.69 2.76
CA ALA A 96 -5.08 -6.36 2.29
C ALA A 96 -5.66 -5.26 3.18
N LEU A 97 -6.93 -5.37 3.55
CA LEU A 97 -7.58 -4.43 4.47
C LEU A 97 -6.96 -4.50 5.87
N ALA A 98 -6.65 -5.71 6.37
CA ALA A 98 -5.99 -5.89 7.66
C ALA A 98 -4.57 -5.29 7.68
N LEU A 99 -3.80 -5.47 6.60
CA LEU A 99 -2.48 -4.85 6.44
C LEU A 99 -2.58 -3.33 6.42
N ALA A 100 -3.54 -2.77 5.66
CA ALA A 100 -3.76 -1.33 5.60
C ALA A 100 -4.19 -0.76 6.97
N ALA A 101 -5.08 -1.45 7.69
CA ALA A 101 -5.56 -1.02 9.01
C ALA A 101 -4.43 -0.89 10.03
N MET A 102 -3.43 -1.79 10.01
CA MET A 102 -2.25 -1.70 10.89
C MET A 102 -1.38 -0.44 10.65
N LEU A 103 -1.56 0.26 9.53
CA LEU A 103 -0.82 1.49 9.21
C LEU A 103 -1.49 2.76 9.73
N PHE A 104 -2.70 2.66 10.28
CA PHE A 104 -3.46 3.78 10.80
C PHE A 104 -3.71 3.60 12.29
N ASP A 105 -3.66 4.70 13.03
CA ASP A 105 -4.09 4.66 14.43
C ASP A 105 -5.61 4.52 14.46
N GLU A 106 -6.15 3.97 15.54
CA GLU A 106 -7.58 4.03 15.81
C GLU A 106 -7.98 5.51 15.95
N GLY A 107 -8.67 6.02 14.93
CA GLY A 107 -9.19 7.39 14.92
C GLY A 107 -10.40 7.53 15.85
N PRO A 108 -10.80 8.77 16.19
CA PRO A 108 -12.09 9.00 16.83
C PRO A 108 -13.22 8.44 15.95
N PRO A 109 -14.34 7.97 16.54
CA PRO A 109 -15.45 7.40 15.78
C PRO A 109 -15.86 8.34 14.65
N ALA A 110 -16.09 7.77 13.46
CA ALA A 110 -16.40 8.53 12.26
C ALA A 110 -17.54 9.52 12.53
N ARG A 111 -17.32 10.81 12.24
CA ARG A 111 -18.44 11.76 12.17
C ARG A 111 -19.32 11.27 11.03
N GLY A 112 -20.56 10.90 11.35
CA GLY A 112 -21.55 10.43 10.38
C GLY A 112 -21.68 11.43 9.21
N PRO A 113 -22.20 10.98 8.06
CA PRO A 113 -22.30 11.83 6.88
C PRO A 113 -23.00 13.14 7.25
N ALA A 114 -22.37 14.27 6.89
CA ALA A 114 -23.01 15.57 7.02
C ALA A 114 -24.30 15.51 6.20
N ARG A 115 -25.45 15.50 6.88
CA ARG A 115 -26.74 15.64 6.20
C ARG A 115 -26.70 16.97 5.47
N GLY A 116 -26.69 16.93 4.14
CA GLY A 116 -26.90 18.12 3.32
C GLY A 116 -28.25 18.76 3.66
N PRO A 117 -28.39 20.08 3.51
CA PRO A 117 -29.67 20.75 3.76
C PRO A 117 -30.74 20.18 2.80
N ALA A 118 -31.92 19.92 3.37
CA ALA A 118 -33.11 19.43 2.68
C ALA A 118 -33.72 20.48 1.74
#